data_AF-A0A818ABI6-F1
#
_entry.id   AF-A0A818ABI6-F1
#
_cell.length_a   1.000
_cell.length_b   1.000
_cell.length_c   1.000
_cell.angle_alpha   90.00
_cell.angle_beta   90.00
_cell.angle_gamma   90.00
#
_symmetry.space_group_name_H-M   'P 1'
#
loop_
_entity.id
_entity.type
_entity.pdbx_description
1 polymer ?
#
loop_
_entity_poly.entity_id
_entity_poly.type
_entity_poly.pdbx_seq_one_letter_code
_entity_poly.pdbx_strand_id
1 'polypeptide(L)'
;MDDSQAFSHGPVTHEFTLSPMETFSSDIILSATQDNEFVHISMQPLQNEIRSPCDICCVVDTSGSMSPAAEIENDKNEHYGLSQLDLVKHALKTIINSLQDQDRLSLISFSDKATILFKLTAMNEAGKTKALDKVEKLR
;
A
#
# COMPACT_ATOMS: atom_id res chain seq x y z
N MET A 1 41.19 -2.13 50.07
CA MET A 1 40.37 -0.90 49.99
C MET A 1 40.90 -0.14 48.80
N ASP A 2 39.96 0.30 47.96
CA ASP A 2 40.10 0.92 46.64
C ASP A 2 40.57 0.04 45.49
N ASP A 3 40.06 0.16 44.27
CA ASP A 3 38.68 0.24 43.74
C ASP A 3 38.90 0.31 42.22
N SER A 4 38.22 -0.60 41.50
CA SER A 4 37.74 -0.44 40.12
C SER A 4 38.36 0.67 39.24
N GLN A 5 39.29 0.31 38.34
CA GLN A 5 39.53 1.12 37.14
C GLN A 5 38.43 0.84 36.12
N ALA A 6 37.62 1.86 35.86
CA ALA A 6 36.54 1.87 34.90
C ALA A 6 37.07 1.77 33.45
N PHE A 7 36.59 0.79 32.70
CA PHE A 7 36.76 0.73 31.24
C PHE A 7 35.87 1.79 30.59
N SER A 8 36.46 2.87 30.09
CA SER A 8 35.75 3.86 29.28
C SER A 8 35.53 3.33 27.87
N HIS A 9 34.38 2.71 27.62
CA HIS A 9 33.92 2.49 26.25
C HIS A 9 33.27 3.79 25.74
N GLY A 10 34.06 4.62 25.05
CA GLY A 10 33.51 5.72 24.25
C GLY A 10 32.67 5.16 23.08
N PRO A 11 31.69 5.92 22.57
CA PRO A 11 30.87 5.48 21.46
C PRO A 11 31.73 5.31 20.21
N VAL A 12 31.75 4.09 19.66
CA VAL A 12 32.40 3.79 18.39
C VAL A 12 31.47 4.23 17.27
N THR A 13 31.74 5.38 16.66
CA THR A 13 31.09 5.79 15.42
C THR A 13 31.74 5.07 14.25
N HIS A 14 31.08 4.05 13.70
CA HIS A 14 31.44 3.47 12.41
C HIS A 14 30.73 4.26 11.29
N GLU A 15 31.51 5.07 10.58
CA GLU A 15 31.05 5.81 9.41
C GLU A 15 31.15 4.89 8.18
N PHE A 16 30.00 4.53 7.60
CA PHE A 16 29.92 3.65 6.43
C PHE A 16 29.60 4.49 5.19
N THR A 17 30.59 4.69 4.31
CA THR A 17 30.42 5.49 3.09
C THR A 17 30.00 4.58 1.92
N LEU A 18 28.79 4.76 1.39
CA LEU A 18 28.31 4.09 0.17
C LEU A 18 28.47 5.00 -1.05
N SER A 19 28.98 4.45 -2.16
CA SER A 19 29.12 5.13 -3.45
C SER A 19 27.75 5.39 -4.11
N PRO A 20 27.62 6.39 -5.01
CA PRO A 20 26.30 6.87 -5.44
C PRO A 20 25.62 5.88 -6.38
N MET A 21 24.58 5.23 -5.86
CA MET A 21 23.54 4.54 -6.61
C MET A 21 22.42 5.57 -6.90
N GLU A 22 21.77 5.52 -8.06
CA GLU A 22 20.79 6.52 -8.51
C GLU A 22 19.87 7.00 -7.38
N THR A 23 19.92 8.29 -7.10
CA THR A 23 19.31 8.92 -5.92
C THR A 23 17.79 9.01 -6.07
N PHE A 24 17.08 8.02 -5.54
CA PHE A 24 15.79 8.26 -4.92
C PHE A 24 16.03 8.41 -3.41
N SER A 25 16.50 9.59 -3.00
CA SER A 25 16.66 9.90 -1.57
C SER A 25 15.31 10.30 -1.02
N SER A 26 14.67 9.36 -0.33
CA SER A 26 13.93 9.69 0.87
C SER A 26 14.88 9.38 2.02
N ASP A 27 15.64 10.35 2.51
CA ASP A 27 16.49 10.08 3.67
C ASP A 27 15.59 9.62 4.82
N ILE A 28 16.00 8.56 5.49
CA ILE A 28 15.31 8.02 6.66
C ILE A 28 16.15 8.43 7.86
N ILE A 29 15.53 9.09 8.84
CA ILE A 29 16.18 9.36 10.11
C ILE A 29 16.10 8.07 10.93
N LEU A 30 17.25 7.47 11.21
CA LEU A 30 17.38 6.27 12.03
C LEU A 30 17.92 6.66 13.41
N SER A 31 17.23 6.27 14.48
CA SER A 31 17.76 6.34 15.85
C SER A 31 17.68 4.99 16.53
N ALA A 32 18.72 4.65 17.30
CA ALA A 32 18.79 3.42 18.06
C ALA A 32 19.13 3.75 19.51
N THR A 33 18.34 3.24 20.44
CA THR A 33 18.53 3.43 21.89
C THR A 33 18.53 2.07 22.57
N GLN A 34 19.51 1.80 23.43
CA GLN A 34 19.53 0.58 24.24
C GLN A 34 18.88 0.85 25.61
N ASP A 35 17.95 -0.02 26.00
CA ASP A 35 17.32 -0.05 27.32
C ASP A 35 17.37 -1.49 27.86
N ASN A 36 18.16 -1.72 28.91
CA ASN A 36 18.54 -3.04 29.42
C ASN A 36 19.04 -4.00 28.31
N GLU A 37 18.34 -5.12 28.09
CA GLU A 37 18.65 -6.11 27.05
C GLU A 37 17.98 -5.82 25.71
N PHE A 38 17.26 -4.70 25.57
CA PHE A 38 16.55 -4.35 24.35
C PHE A 38 17.22 -3.20 23.59
N VAL A 39 17.13 -3.24 22.27
CA VAL A 39 17.49 -2.14 21.38
C VAL A 39 16.22 -1.62 20.72
N HIS A 40 15.87 -0.39 21.03
CA HIS A 40 14.78 0.34 20.39
C HIS A 40 15.30 1.04 19.14
N ILE A 41 14.86 0.59 17.98
CA ILE A 41 15.18 1.21 16.69
C ILE A 41 13.96 2.02 16.25
N SER A 42 14.13 3.32 16.07
CA SER A 42 13.12 4.21 15.50
C SER A 42 13.55 4.64 14.11
N MET A 43 12.62 4.55 13.17
CA MET A 43 12.78 5.00 11.79
C MET A 43 11.73 6.07 11.54
N GLN A 44 12.18 7.29 11.25
CA GLN A 44 11.31 8.38 10.87
C GLN A 44 11.57 8.72 9.40
N PRO A 45 10.54 8.59 8.52
CA PRO A 45 10.67 9.09 7.17
C PRO A 45 10.84 10.61 7.24
N LEU A 46 11.71 11.18 6.40
CA LEU A 46 11.69 12.62 6.19
C LEU A 46 10.28 13.05 5.75
N GLN A 47 9.81 14.18 6.27
CA GLN A 47 8.58 14.79 5.80
C GLN A 47 8.77 15.24 4.36
N ASN A 48 8.43 14.35 3.43
CA ASN A 48 8.39 14.67 2.02
C ASN A 48 7.12 15.45 1.75
N GLU A 49 7.23 16.63 1.15
CA GLU A 49 6.06 17.41 0.70
C GLU A 49 5.31 16.69 -0.42
N ILE A 50 6.01 15.84 -1.17
CA ILE A 50 5.51 15.10 -2.32
C ILE A 50 5.47 13.62 -2.00
N ARG A 51 4.30 13.02 -2.18
CA ARG A 51 4.09 11.59 -2.06
C ARG A 51 4.87 10.83 -3.14
N SER A 52 5.59 9.78 -2.75
CA SER A 52 6.25 8.87 -3.69
C SER A 52 5.23 8.12 -4.57
N PRO A 53 5.50 7.94 -5.87
CA PRO A 53 4.68 7.10 -6.75
C PRO A 53 4.52 5.68 -6.19
N CYS A 54 3.37 5.05 -6.44
CA CYS A 54 3.13 3.64 -6.06
C CYS A 54 2.59 2.79 -7.20
N ASP A 55 2.77 1.47 -7.04
CA ASP A 55 2.12 0.46 -7.86
C ASP A 55 1.06 -0.28 -7.06
N ILE A 56 -0.17 -0.33 -7.57
CA ILE A 56 -1.28 -1.04 -6.93
C ILE A 56 -1.77 -2.18 -7.83
N CYS A 57 -1.82 -3.39 -7.29
CA CYS A 57 -2.44 -4.53 -7.95
C CYS A 57 -3.75 -4.90 -7.28
N CYS A 58 -4.87 -4.58 -7.92
CA CYS A 58 -6.20 -4.94 -7.44
C CYS A 58 -6.54 -6.36 -7.91
N VAL A 59 -6.75 -7.27 -6.97
CA VAL A 59 -7.17 -8.65 -7.23
C VAL A 59 -8.59 -8.81 -6.70
N VAL A 60 -9.55 -9.03 -7.60
CA VAL A 60 -10.99 -8.96 -7.32
C VAL A 60 -11.62 -10.32 -7.46
N ASP A 61 -12.32 -10.77 -6.42
CA ASP A 61 -13.14 -11.97 -6.45
C ASP A 61 -14.38 -11.71 -7.32
N THR A 62 -14.61 -12.59 -8.29
CA THR A 62 -15.78 -12.61 -9.19
C THR A 62 -16.54 -13.94 -9.12
N SER A 63 -16.40 -14.66 -8.01
CA SER A 63 -17.13 -15.89 -7.75
C SER A 63 -18.61 -15.62 -7.43
N GLY A 64 -19.43 -16.67 -7.52
CA GLY A 64 -20.89 -16.56 -7.33
C GLY A 64 -21.32 -16.04 -5.95
N SER A 65 -20.45 -16.06 -4.93
CA SER A 65 -20.72 -15.46 -3.61
C SER A 65 -20.60 -13.94 -3.58
N MET A 66 -20.04 -13.34 -4.63
CA MET A 66 -19.96 -11.88 -4.79
C MET A 66 -21.20 -11.28 -5.45
N SER A 67 -22.09 -12.14 -5.98
CA SER A 67 -23.35 -11.78 -6.63
C SER A 67 -24.55 -11.49 -5.72
N PRO A 68 -24.72 -12.11 -4.53
CA PRO A 68 -25.84 -11.82 -3.63
C PRO A 68 -25.87 -10.35 -3.23
N ALA A 69 -27.07 -9.85 -2.91
CA ALA A 69 -27.23 -8.54 -2.32
C ALA A 69 -26.38 -8.46 -1.05
N ALA A 70 -25.66 -7.35 -0.87
CA ALA A 70 -24.95 -7.10 0.39
C ALA A 70 -26.02 -6.93 1.50
N GLU A 71 -26.31 -7.99 2.24
CA GLU A 71 -27.25 -7.97 3.35
C GLU A 71 -26.59 -7.25 4.53
N ILE A 72 -27.19 -6.15 4.97
CA ILE A 72 -26.94 -5.58 6.28
C ILE A 72 -28.03 -6.14 7.18
N GLU A 73 -27.66 -6.94 8.18
CA GLU A 73 -28.58 -7.40 9.21
C GLU A 73 -29.08 -6.18 10.02
N ASN A 74 -30.16 -5.57 9.55
CA ASN A 74 -30.98 -4.64 10.32
C ASN A 74 -32.36 -5.29 10.49
N ASP A 75 -33.03 -5.03 11.62
CA ASP A 75 -34.35 -5.56 12.03
C ASP A 75 -35.51 -5.40 11.01
N LYS A 76 -35.25 -4.85 9.82
CA LYS A 76 -36.24 -4.51 8.79
C LYS A 76 -36.04 -5.20 7.44
N ASN A 77 -35.06 -6.09 7.25
CA ASN A 77 -34.82 -6.78 5.96
C ASN A 77 -34.84 -5.81 4.75
N GLU A 78 -34.14 -4.68 4.86
CA GLU A 78 -34.06 -3.71 3.78
C GLU A 78 -33.02 -4.16 2.74
N HIS A 79 -33.48 -4.72 1.63
CA HIS A 79 -32.63 -5.05 0.49
C HIS A 79 -32.28 -3.78 -0.31
N TYR A 80 -31.03 -3.32 -0.21
CA TYR A 80 -30.57 -2.14 -0.97
C TYR A 80 -30.38 -2.40 -2.48
N GLY A 81 -30.52 -3.64 -2.95
CA GLY A 81 -30.42 -4.00 -4.36
C GLY A 81 -29.01 -3.88 -4.96
N LEU A 82 -27.98 -3.71 -4.14
CA LEU A 82 -26.57 -3.66 -4.56
C LEU A 82 -25.87 -4.99 -4.22
N SER A 83 -25.17 -5.58 -5.19
CA SER A 83 -24.35 -6.76 -4.94
C SER A 83 -23.05 -6.38 -4.22
N GLN A 84 -22.39 -7.35 -3.58
CA GLN A 84 -21.04 -7.14 -3.04
C GLN A 84 -20.07 -6.72 -4.16
N LEU A 85 -20.23 -7.26 -5.37
CA LEU A 85 -19.44 -6.84 -6.53
C LEU A 85 -19.68 -5.38 -6.93
N ASP A 86 -20.89 -4.86 -6.78
CA ASP A 86 -21.17 -3.44 -7.07
C ASP A 86 -20.49 -2.51 -6.06
N LEU A 87 -20.43 -2.92 -4.78
CA LEU A 87 -19.65 -2.21 -3.76
C LEU A 87 -18.15 -2.23 -4.09
N VAL A 88 -17.62 -3.38 -4.51
CA VAL A 88 -16.21 -3.50 -4.93
C VAL A 88 -15.93 -2.63 -6.16
N LYS A 89 -16.81 -2.62 -7.17
CA LYS A 89 -16.70 -1.73 -8.33
C LYS A 89 -16.67 -0.28 -7.91
N HIS A 90 -17.52 0.13 -6.98
CA HIS A 90 -17.54 1.49 -6.45
C HIS A 90 -16.21 1.84 -5.74
N ALA A 91 -15.72 0.96 -4.87
CA ALA A 91 -14.44 1.15 -4.19
C ALA A 91 -13.28 1.26 -5.18
N LEU A 92 -13.24 0.42 -6.21
CA LEU A 92 -12.22 0.48 -7.27
C LEU A 92 -12.25 1.81 -8.03
N LYS A 93 -13.44 2.33 -8.36
CA LYS A 93 -13.57 3.65 -8.98
C LYS A 93 -12.98 4.75 -8.09
N THR A 94 -13.23 4.69 -6.79
CA THR A 94 -12.65 5.64 -5.82
C THR A 94 -11.13 5.54 -5.79
N ILE A 95 -10.58 4.33 -5.72
CA ILE A 95 -9.13 4.10 -5.77
C ILE A 95 -8.53 4.70 -7.05
N ILE A 96 -9.06 4.34 -8.22
CA ILE A 96 -8.57 4.83 -9.51
C ILE A 96 -8.59 6.37 -9.58
N ASN A 97 -9.65 7.00 -9.09
CA ASN A 97 -9.75 8.46 -9.11
C ASN A 97 -8.81 9.14 -8.11
N SER A 98 -8.50 8.49 -6.99
CA SER A 98 -7.59 9.01 -5.96
C SER A 98 -6.10 8.98 -6.35
N LEU A 99 -5.72 8.14 -7.31
CA LEU A 99 -4.34 7.99 -7.76
C LEU A 99 -3.85 9.19 -8.58
N GLN A 100 -2.55 9.46 -8.51
CA GLN A 100 -1.88 10.51 -9.28
C GLN A 100 -1.30 9.96 -10.59
N ASP A 101 -0.92 10.84 -11.51
CA ASP A 101 -0.45 10.46 -12.86
C ASP A 101 0.80 9.56 -12.84
N GLN A 102 1.61 9.67 -11.79
CA GLN A 102 2.81 8.88 -11.55
C GLN A 102 2.52 7.50 -10.93
N ASP A 103 1.32 7.28 -10.39
CA ASP A 103 0.92 5.98 -9.85
C ASP A 103 0.55 5.02 -10.96
N ARG A 104 0.73 3.72 -10.71
CA ARG A 104 0.33 2.66 -11.65
C ARG A 104 -0.65 1.71 -11.00
N LEU A 105 -1.61 1.22 -11.78
CA LEU A 105 -2.60 0.24 -11.33
C LEU A 105 -2.74 -0.93 -12.31
N SER A 106 -2.88 -2.14 -11.78
CA SER A 106 -3.32 -3.34 -12.49
C SER A 106 -4.59 -3.92 -11.88
N LEU A 107 -5.41 -4.58 -12.71
CA LEU A 107 -6.66 -5.22 -12.29
C LEU A 107 -6.66 -6.67 -12.73
N ILE A 108 -6.88 -7.56 -11.77
CA ILE A 108 -6.98 -9.01 -11.95
C ILE A 108 -8.32 -9.45 -11.38
N SER A 109 -9.12 -10.19 -12.15
CA SER A 109 -10.31 -10.88 -11.64
C SER A 109 -9.97 -12.34 -11.35
N PHE A 110 -10.56 -12.91 -10.31
CA PHE A 110 -10.42 -14.34 -10.03
C PHE A 110 -11.76 -14.96 -9.61
N SER A 111 -11.99 -16.16 -10.12
CA SER A 111 -12.95 -17.13 -9.57
C SER A 111 -12.23 -18.47 -9.47
N ASP A 112 -12.49 -19.39 -10.40
CA ASP A 112 -11.71 -20.65 -10.51
C ASP A 112 -10.30 -20.41 -11.09
N LYS A 113 -10.13 -19.32 -11.84
CA LYS A 113 -8.86 -18.92 -12.46
C LYS A 113 -8.67 -17.41 -12.38
N ALA A 114 -7.42 -16.99 -12.18
CA ALA A 114 -7.04 -15.59 -12.23
C ALA A 114 -6.86 -15.12 -13.68
N THR A 115 -7.42 -13.96 -14.01
CA THR A 115 -7.33 -13.33 -15.33
C THR A 115 -6.91 -11.87 -15.19
N ILE A 116 -5.85 -11.48 -15.91
CA ILE A 116 -5.42 -10.08 -15.95
C ILE A 116 -6.37 -9.30 -16.86
N LEU A 117 -7.24 -8.48 -16.27
CA LEU A 117 -8.19 -7.63 -17.00
C LEU A 117 -7.56 -6.32 -17.48
N PHE A 118 -6.60 -5.81 -16.70
CA PHE A 118 -5.88 -4.59 -16.98
C PHE A 118 -4.43 -4.74 -16.48
N LYS A 119 -3.47 -4.58 -17.39
CA LYS A 119 -2.04 -4.62 -17.05
C LYS A 119 -1.64 -3.37 -16.28
N LEU A 120 -0.54 -3.46 -15.52
CA LEU A 120 0.02 -2.34 -14.78
C LEU A 120 0.23 -1.14 -15.71
N THR A 121 -0.53 -0.07 -15.49
CA THR A 121 -0.57 1.12 -16.36
C THR A 121 -0.59 2.37 -15.50
N ALA A 122 0.06 3.44 -15.95
CA ALA A 122 0.04 4.75 -15.28
C ALA A 122 -1.39 5.32 -15.20
N MET A 123 -1.74 5.92 -14.07
CA MET A 123 -3.05 6.51 -13.78
C MET A 123 -3.14 7.98 -14.18
N ASN A 124 -2.59 8.32 -15.35
CA ASN A 124 -2.93 9.57 -16.04
C ASN A 124 -4.38 9.52 -16.55
N GLU A 125 -4.90 10.63 -17.09
CA GLU A 125 -6.29 10.71 -17.56
C GLU A 125 -6.70 9.52 -18.45
N ALA A 126 -5.91 9.20 -19.48
CA ALA A 126 -6.19 8.10 -20.39
C ALA A 126 -6.11 6.72 -19.71
N GLY A 127 -5.19 6.54 -18.76
CA GLY A 127 -5.06 5.35 -17.95
C GLY A 127 -6.25 5.14 -17.01
N LYS A 128 -6.70 6.21 -16.34
CA LYS A 128 -7.89 6.21 -15.49
C LYS A 128 -9.13 5.84 -16.28
N THR A 129 -9.38 6.46 -17.44
CA THR A 129 -10.53 6.12 -18.30
C THR A 129 -10.52 4.64 -18.67
N LYS A 130 -9.38 4.11 -19.14
CA LYS A 130 -9.27 2.69 -19.50
C LYS A 130 -9.47 1.76 -18.30
N ALA A 131 -8.98 2.13 -17.13
CA ALA A 131 -9.16 1.34 -15.91
C ALA A 131 -10.64 1.31 -15.48
N LEU A 132 -11.33 2.45 -15.50
CA LEU A 132 -12.75 2.56 -15.20
C LEU A 132 -13.60 1.69 -16.15
N ASP A 133 -13.32 1.71 -17.45
CA ASP A 133 -13.98 0.86 -18.45
C ASP A 133 -13.80 -0.65 -18.18
N LYS A 134 -12.69 -1.04 -17.53
CA LYS A 134 -12.42 -2.43 -17.16
C LYS A 134 -13.14 -2.83 -15.88
N VAL A 135 -13.27 -1.92 -14.92
CA VAL A 135 -14.05 -2.14 -13.69
C VAL A 135 -15.52 -2.41 -14.02
N GLU A 136 -16.11 -1.67 -14.98
CA GLU A 136 -17.51 -1.92 -15.41
C GLU A 136 -17.74 -3.31 -16.01
N LYS A 137 -16.69 -3.93 -16.55
CA LYS A 137 -16.76 -5.23 -17.21
C LYS A 137 -16.63 -6.41 -16.22
N LEU A 138 -16.39 -6.15 -14.93
CA LEU A 138 -16.42 -7.17 -13.89
C LEU A 138 -17.84 -7.75 -13.76
N ARG A 139 -17.95 -9.07 -13.71
CA ARG A 139 -19.20 -9.83 -13.61
C ARG A 139 -19.03 -10.96 -12.63
#